data_AF-A0A016VI12-F1
#
_entry.id   AF-A0A016VI12-F1
#
_cell.length_a   1.000
_cell.length_b   1.000
_cell.length_c   1.000
_cell.angle_alpha   90.00
_cell.angle_beta   90.00
_cell.angle_gamma   90.00
#
_symmetry.space_group_name_H-M   'P 1'
#
loop_
_entity.id
_entity.type
_entity.pdbx_description
1 polymer ?
#
loop_
_entity_poly.entity_id
_entity_poly.type
_entity_poly.pdbx_seq_one_letter_code
_entity_poly.pdbx_strand_id
1 'polypeptide(L)'
;MFLLGKCPDDPKTATCEHQGFPNPKNCSVCVCPGGYGGRSCGDRPGDCGQELLAQDYWQPMVLNISSPQNSSEYFVCTSWIKSAPKKTIEVEIESISDDLKTYGCGYAAVEIKSQDDQRLTGYRYENRYLSS
;
A
#
# COMPACT_ATOMS: atom_id res chain seq x y z
N MET A 1 -19.64 -27.71 -16.91
CA MET A 1 -19.42 -26.36 -16.36
C MET A 1 -18.36 -26.47 -15.27
N PHE A 2 -17.10 -26.16 -15.60
CA PHE A 2 -15.98 -26.28 -14.67
C PHE A 2 -15.98 -25.06 -13.73
N LEU A 3 -16.20 -25.28 -12.43
CA LEU A 3 -16.01 -24.26 -11.38
C LEU A 3 -14.51 -24.07 -11.13
N LEU A 4 -13.80 -23.42 -12.05
CA LEU A 4 -12.44 -22.95 -11.78
C LEU A 4 -12.54 -21.62 -11.02
N GLY A 5 -12.10 -21.58 -9.76
CA GLY A 5 -11.67 -20.32 -9.17
C GLY A 5 -12.26 -19.90 -7.82
N LYS A 6 -12.91 -20.78 -7.05
CA LYS A 6 -13.27 -20.47 -5.65
C LYS A 6 -12.77 -21.56 -4.72
N CYS A 7 -12.27 -21.13 -3.57
CA CYS A 7 -11.94 -22.03 -2.48
C CYS A 7 -13.21 -22.65 -1.90
N PRO A 8 -13.16 -23.91 -1.44
CA PRO A 8 -14.27 -24.52 -0.73
C PRO A 8 -14.52 -23.80 0.60
N ASP A 9 -15.77 -23.82 1.05
CA ASP A 9 -16.16 -23.37 2.38
C ASP A 9 -15.73 -24.41 3.42
N ASP A 10 -14.43 -24.42 3.73
CA ASP A 10 -13.75 -25.34 4.65
C ASP A 10 -13.05 -24.55 5.77
N PRO A 11 -12.97 -25.06 7.01
CA PRO A 11 -12.27 -24.40 8.12
C PRO A 11 -10.78 -24.08 7.87
N LYS A 12 -10.14 -24.76 6.92
CA LYS A 12 -8.74 -24.53 6.52
C LYS A 12 -8.59 -23.40 5.50
N THR A 13 -9.69 -22.92 4.92
CA THR A 13 -9.68 -21.76 4.03
C THR A 13 -9.34 -20.51 4.84
N ALA A 14 -8.43 -19.69 4.32
CA ALA A 14 -7.99 -18.49 5.00
C ALA A 14 -9.12 -17.47 5.15
N THR A 15 -9.26 -16.91 6.34
CA THR A 15 -10.03 -15.68 6.56
C THR A 15 -9.15 -14.50 6.19
N CYS A 16 -9.62 -13.68 5.25
CA CYS A 16 -8.87 -12.55 4.73
C CYS A 16 -9.37 -11.23 5.32
N GLU A 17 -8.44 -10.37 5.70
CA GLU A 17 -8.64 -9.02 6.21
C GLU A 17 -8.57 -8.00 5.07
N HIS A 18 -8.96 -6.75 5.36
CA HIS A 18 -8.89 -5.62 4.41
C HIS A 18 -9.50 -5.93 3.03
N GLN A 19 -10.60 -6.69 3.00
CA GLN A 19 -11.30 -7.07 1.77
C GLN A 19 -10.45 -7.90 0.78
N GLY A 20 -9.40 -8.56 1.26
CA GLY A 20 -8.71 -9.61 0.52
C GLY A 20 -9.61 -10.83 0.25
N PHE A 21 -9.15 -11.75 -0.59
CA PHE A 21 -9.90 -12.97 -0.91
C PHE A 21 -9.00 -14.21 -0.90
N PRO A 22 -9.53 -15.40 -0.56
CA PRO A 22 -8.75 -16.63 -0.56
C PRO A 22 -8.16 -16.91 -1.94
N ASN A 23 -6.87 -17.22 -2.00
CA ASN A 23 -6.20 -17.49 -3.26
C ASN A 23 -6.73 -18.80 -3.86
N PRO A 24 -7.35 -18.81 -5.05
CA PRO A 24 -7.92 -20.03 -5.64
C PRO A 24 -6.89 -21.12 -5.97
N LYS A 25 -5.59 -20.76 -6.04
CA LYS A 25 -4.48 -21.71 -6.22
C LYS A 25 -3.96 -22.27 -4.90
N ASN A 26 -4.18 -21.57 -3.78
CA ASN A 26 -3.80 -21.99 -2.44
C ASN A 26 -4.73 -21.38 -1.39
N CYS A 27 -5.76 -22.13 -1.01
CA CYS A 27 -6.84 -21.63 -0.16
C CYS A 27 -6.42 -21.29 1.27
N SER A 28 -5.22 -21.68 1.69
CA SER A 28 -4.70 -21.37 3.03
C SER A 28 -4.01 -19.99 3.13
N VAL A 29 -3.91 -19.26 2.02
CA VAL A 29 -3.36 -17.89 1.94
C VAL A 29 -4.29 -16.98 1.14
N CYS A 30 -4.30 -15.70 1.48
CA CYS A 30 -5.09 -14.68 0.81
C CYS A 30 -4.34 -13.99 -0.34
N VAL A 31 -5.09 -13.49 -1.32
CA VAL A 31 -4.63 -12.44 -2.24
C VAL A 31 -5.00 -11.10 -1.60
N CYS A 32 -3.99 -10.25 -1.41
CA CYS A 32 -4.13 -9.02 -0.64
C CYS A 32 -4.28 -7.78 -1.52
N PRO A 33 -5.05 -6.77 -1.06
CA PRO A 33 -5.01 -5.46 -1.67
C PRO A 33 -3.62 -4.85 -1.59
N GLY A 34 -3.30 -3.94 -2.52
CA GLY A 34 -2.02 -3.23 -2.51
C GLY A 34 -1.84 -2.44 -1.22
N GLY A 35 -0.70 -2.66 -0.55
CA GLY A 35 -0.38 -2.11 0.77
C GLY A 35 -0.58 -3.09 1.93
N TYR A 36 -1.01 -4.33 1.66
CA TYR A 36 -1.24 -5.40 2.66
C TYR A 36 -0.58 -6.71 2.23
N GLY A 37 -0.18 -7.51 3.22
CA GLY A 37 0.54 -8.77 3.02
C GLY A 37 0.31 -9.76 4.15
N GLY A 38 1.11 -10.81 4.17
CA GLY A 38 0.94 -11.92 5.10
C GLY A 38 -0.15 -12.91 4.67
N ARG A 39 -0.40 -13.92 5.51
CA ARG A 39 -1.31 -15.02 5.17
C ARG A 39 -2.77 -14.56 5.09
N SER A 40 -3.17 -13.64 5.96
CA SER A 40 -4.53 -13.10 6.08
C SER A 40 -4.70 -11.68 5.52
N CYS A 41 -3.65 -11.06 4.97
CA CYS A 41 -3.65 -9.63 4.62
C CYS A 41 -3.67 -8.67 5.83
N GLY A 42 -3.41 -9.15 7.04
CA GLY A 42 -3.32 -8.33 8.25
C GLY A 42 -1.96 -7.68 8.51
N ASP A 43 -0.95 -8.02 7.69
CA ASP A 43 0.42 -7.55 7.87
C ASP A 43 0.80 -6.50 6.83
N ARG A 44 1.77 -5.63 7.17
CA ARG A 44 2.42 -4.78 6.17
C ARG A 44 3.20 -5.69 5.20
N PRO A 45 3.19 -5.43 3.88
CA PRO A 45 4.05 -6.14 2.95
C PRO A 45 5.51 -6.14 3.42
N GLY A 46 6.24 -7.22 3.10
CA GLY A 46 7.68 -7.33 3.39
C GLY A 46 8.57 -6.46 2.51
N ASP A 47 8.04 -5.34 2.00
CA ASP A 47 8.75 -4.36 1.20
C ASP A 47 9.43 -3.30 2.10
N CYS A 48 10.08 -2.32 1.47
CA CYS A 48 10.59 -1.13 2.16
C CYS A 48 9.46 -0.27 2.74
N GLY A 49 9.81 0.60 3.68
CA GLY A 49 8.86 1.46 4.39
C GLY A 49 8.87 1.17 5.89
N GLN A 50 7.92 1.76 6.60
CA GLN A 50 7.89 1.71 8.05
C GLN A 50 6.46 1.74 8.60
N GLU A 51 6.33 1.34 9.86
CA GLU A 51 5.12 1.56 10.64
C GLU A 51 5.32 2.72 11.60
N LEU A 52 4.37 3.65 11.62
CA LEU A 52 4.34 4.77 12.54
C LEU A 52 3.01 4.78 13.29
N LEU A 53 3.05 4.98 14.61
CA LEU A 53 1.86 5.22 15.41
C LEU A 53 1.69 6.74 15.58
N ALA A 54 0.64 7.29 14.98
CA ALA A 54 0.33 8.71 15.04
C ALA A 54 0.11 9.17 16.48
N GLN A 55 0.71 10.31 16.80
CA GLN A 55 0.58 10.98 18.09
C GLN A 55 -0.27 12.25 17.99
N ASP A 56 -0.48 12.93 19.11
CA ASP A 56 -1.13 14.25 19.17
C ASP A 56 -0.19 15.41 18.82
N TYR A 57 1.01 15.10 18.31
CA TYR A 57 1.99 16.05 17.80
C TYR A 57 2.54 15.60 16.44
N TRP A 58 3.03 16.55 15.64
CA TRP A 58 3.63 16.29 14.33
C TRP A 58 4.89 15.44 14.45
N GLN A 59 4.95 14.36 13.66
CA GLN A 59 6.09 13.45 13.60
C GLN A 59 6.66 13.46 12.17
N PRO A 60 7.95 13.77 11.98
CA PRO A 60 8.55 13.77 10.67
C PRO A 60 8.68 12.33 10.15
N MET A 61 8.39 12.15 8.87
CA MET A 61 8.52 10.88 8.18
C MET A 61 9.29 11.09 6.86
N VAL A 62 10.49 10.55 6.79
CA VAL A 62 11.35 10.64 5.59
C VAL A 62 11.43 9.27 4.94
N LEU A 63 11.06 9.20 3.66
CA LEU A 63 11.15 8.00 2.84
C LEU A 63 12.15 8.22 1.72
N ASN A 64 13.22 7.44 1.72
CA ASN A 64 14.21 7.40 0.64
C ASN A 64 13.97 6.16 -0.19
N ILE A 65 13.33 6.33 -1.35
CA ILE A 65 12.98 5.23 -2.24
C ILE A 65 13.93 5.24 -3.41
N SER A 66 14.62 4.11 -3.63
CA SER A 66 15.45 3.91 -4.82
C SER A 66 15.08 2.57 -5.43
N SER A 67 14.79 2.57 -6.73
CA SER A 67 14.53 1.33 -7.44
C SER A 67 15.85 0.58 -7.65
N PRO A 68 15.96 -0.72 -7.32
CA PRO A 68 17.08 -1.53 -7.75
C PRO A 68 17.16 -1.52 -9.29
N GLN A 69 18.36 -1.28 -9.83
CA GLN A 69 18.58 -0.97 -11.24
C GLN A 69 18.04 -2.04 -12.21
N ASN A 70 17.44 -1.57 -13.31
CA ASN A 70 16.96 -2.32 -14.48
C ASN A 70 15.74 -3.24 -14.30
N SER A 71 14.77 -2.86 -13.47
CA SER A 71 13.42 -3.43 -13.56
C SER A 71 12.50 -2.50 -14.37
N SER A 72 11.76 -3.05 -15.32
CA SER A 72 10.61 -2.36 -15.95
C SER A 72 9.38 -2.32 -15.04
N GLU A 73 9.46 -2.94 -13.86
CA GLU A 73 8.39 -2.95 -12.86
C GLU A 73 8.59 -1.83 -11.84
N TYR A 74 7.48 -1.28 -11.36
CA TYR A 74 7.50 -0.31 -10.27
C TYR A 74 8.01 -0.95 -8.98
N PHE A 75 9.00 -0.31 -8.36
CA PHE A 75 9.43 -0.63 -7.01
C PHE A 75 8.54 0.12 -6.02
N VAL A 76 7.83 -0.61 -5.16
CA VAL A 76 6.86 -0.05 -4.20
C VAL A 76 7.39 -0.18 -2.79
N CYS A 77 7.34 0.91 -2.02
CA CYS A 77 7.53 0.90 -0.57
C CYS A 77 6.20 1.19 0.11
N THR A 78 5.77 0.33 1.03
CA THR A 78 4.54 0.50 1.79
C THR A 78 4.85 0.97 3.19
N SER A 79 4.26 2.10 3.61
CA SER A 79 4.30 2.54 5.01
C SER A 79 2.90 2.60 5.61
N TRP A 80 2.78 2.26 6.89
CA TRP A 80 1.52 2.28 7.62
C TRP A 80 1.57 3.34 8.71
N ILE A 81 0.61 4.26 8.69
CA ILE A 81 0.38 5.21 9.78
C ILE A 81 -0.88 4.77 10.50
N LYS A 82 -0.72 4.31 11.75
CA LYS A 82 -1.79 3.75 12.57
C LYS A 82 -2.21 4.74 13.65
N SER A 83 -3.42 4.58 14.15
CA SER A 83 -3.95 5.36 15.26
C SER A 83 -4.88 4.52 16.13
N ALA A 84 -5.13 4.98 17.36
CA ALA A 84 -6.16 4.41 18.20
C ALA A 84 -7.55 4.59 17.55
N PRO A 85 -8.52 3.70 17.83
CA PRO A 85 -9.87 3.83 17.29
C PRO A 85 -10.49 5.21 17.60
N LYS A 86 -11.33 5.70 16.67
CA LYS A 86 -12.05 6.98 16.79
C LYS A 86 -11.16 8.24 16.83
N LYS A 87 -9.95 8.16 16.27
CA LYS A 87 -9.10 9.31 16.00
C LYS A 87 -8.99 9.53 14.49
N THR A 88 -8.76 10.79 14.11
CA THR A 88 -8.40 11.16 12.73
C THR A 88 -6.89 11.32 12.66
N ILE A 89 -6.29 10.83 11.58
CA ILE A 89 -4.88 11.03 11.28
C ILE A 89 -4.78 12.17 10.27
N GLU A 90 -3.95 13.17 10.57
CA GLU A 90 -3.60 14.24 9.65
C GLU A 90 -2.24 13.94 9.04
N VAL A 91 -2.11 14.11 7.73
CA VAL A 91 -0.87 13.89 6.98
C VAL A 91 -0.60 15.11 6.13
N GLU A 92 0.58 15.70 6.31
CA GLU A 92 1.07 16.80 5.50
C GLU A 92 2.27 16.33 4.68
N ILE A 93 2.24 16.60 3.38
CA ILE A 93 3.38 16.35 2.49
C ILE A 93 4.21 17.64 2.45
N GLU A 94 5.31 17.68 3.19
CA GLU A 94 6.20 18.85 3.20
C GLU A 94 6.88 19.04 1.84
N SER A 95 7.49 17.97 1.32
CA SER A 95 8.14 17.98 0.01
C SER A 95 8.23 16.58 -0.57
N ILE A 96 8.22 16.52 -1.90
CA ILE A 96 8.60 15.33 -2.67
C ILE A 96 9.72 15.81 -3.58
N SER A 97 10.85 15.13 -3.55
CA SER A 97 11.99 15.44 -4.42
C SER A 97 12.43 14.19 -5.16
N ASP A 98 12.66 14.36 -6.45
CA ASP A 98 13.23 13.36 -7.34
C ASP A 98 14.13 14.06 -8.38
N ASP A 99 14.94 13.26 -9.07
CA ASP A 99 15.76 13.67 -10.20
C ASP A 99 15.06 13.35 -11.55
N LEU A 100 13.75 13.07 -11.52
CA LEU A 100 13.00 12.49 -12.64
C LEU A 100 12.25 13.59 -13.39
N LYS A 101 12.75 13.96 -14.58
CA LYS A 101 12.10 14.96 -15.44
C LYS A 101 11.02 14.31 -16.30
N THR A 102 9.81 14.19 -15.75
CA THR A 102 8.64 13.67 -16.46
C THR A 102 7.41 14.52 -16.18
N TYR A 103 6.49 14.57 -17.15
CA TYR A 103 5.14 15.06 -16.89
C TYR A 103 4.34 13.98 -16.18
N GLY A 104 3.67 14.34 -15.09
CA GLY A 104 2.82 13.40 -14.35
C GLY A 104 3.58 12.37 -13.50
N CYS A 105 2.81 11.48 -12.86
CA CYS A 105 3.23 10.37 -12.01
C CYS A 105 3.83 9.19 -12.81
N GLY A 106 4.61 9.45 -13.86
CA GLY A 106 5.05 8.43 -14.82
C GLY A 106 6.14 7.49 -14.27
N TYR A 107 7.08 8.03 -13.50
CA TYR A 107 8.23 7.26 -12.98
C TYR A 107 8.21 7.06 -11.47
N ALA A 108 7.74 8.05 -10.72
CA ALA A 108 7.62 7.98 -9.27
C ALA A 108 6.39 8.75 -8.80
N ALA A 109 5.75 8.25 -7.75
CA ALA A 109 4.62 8.90 -7.11
C ALA A 109 4.46 8.42 -5.67
N VAL A 110 3.82 9.25 -4.85
CA VAL A 110 3.33 8.86 -3.53
C VAL A 110 1.82 8.66 -3.63
N GLU A 111 1.32 7.51 -3.21
CA GLU A 111 -0.11 7.23 -3.09
C GLU A 111 -0.51 7.14 -1.62
N ILE A 112 -1.47 7.97 -1.19
CA ILE A 112 -2.05 7.95 0.15
C ILE A 112 -3.43 7.29 0.09
N LYS A 113 -3.58 6.15 0.75
CA LYS A 113 -4.86 5.45 0.93
C LYS A 113 -5.40 5.69 2.33
N SER A 114 -6.56 6.34 2.41
CA SER A 114 -7.24 6.66 3.68
C SER A 114 -8.68 6.14 3.74
N GLN A 115 -9.18 5.53 2.66
CA GLN A 115 -10.53 4.99 2.53
C GLN A 115 -10.68 3.60 3.16
N ASP A 116 -11.90 3.22 3.55
CA ASP A 116 -12.15 1.90 4.14
C ASP A 116 -11.88 0.73 3.17
N ASP A 117 -12.27 0.88 1.89
CA ASP A 117 -11.98 -0.15 0.86
C ASP A 117 -10.57 0.03 0.28
N GLN A 118 -9.64 -0.74 0.85
CA GLN A 118 -8.22 -0.68 0.53
C GLN A 118 -7.86 -1.22 -0.86
N ARG A 119 -8.82 -1.82 -1.58
CA ARG A 119 -8.65 -2.25 -2.97
C ARG A 119 -8.64 -1.07 -3.95
N LEU A 120 -9.21 0.05 -3.55
CA LEU A 120 -9.27 1.25 -4.38
C LEU A 120 -7.93 2.02 -4.36
N THR A 121 -7.70 2.80 -5.40
CA THR A 121 -6.56 3.72 -5.48
C THR A 121 -6.83 4.97 -4.65
N GLY A 122 -5.80 5.44 -3.95
CA GLY A 122 -5.84 6.64 -3.12
C GLY A 122 -5.48 7.93 -3.86
N TYR A 123 -5.23 8.98 -3.08
CA TYR A 123 -4.74 10.28 -3.56
C TYR A 123 -3.29 10.14 -4.02
N ARG A 124 -2.94 10.71 -5.17
CA ARG A 124 -1.60 10.62 -5.74
C ARG A 124 -0.93 11.97 -5.82
N TYR A 125 0.34 11.99 -5.45
CA TYR A 125 1.18 13.18 -5.44
C TYR A 125 2.50 12.89 -6.18
N GLU A 126 2.93 13.85 -6.97
CA GLU A 126 4.20 13.85 -7.70
C GLU A 126 5.03 15.07 -7.31
N ASN A 127 6.32 14.99 -7.61
CA ASN A 127 7.20 16.14 -7.50
C ASN A 127 6.79 17.20 -8.53
N ARG A 128 6.36 18.38 -8.07
CA ARG A 128 6.02 19.50 -8.95
C ARG A 128 7.28 20.28 -9.34
N TYR A 129 8.18 19.68 -10.11
CA TYR A 129 9.09 20.50 -10.93
C TYR A 129 8.35 20.90 -12.21
N LEU A 130 7.91 22.17 -12.25
CA LEU A 130 7.50 22.93 -13.44
C LEU A 130 6.06 22.71 -13.94
N SER A 131 5.09 23.29 -13.23
CA SER A 131 4.03 24.06 -13.90
C SER A 131 4.38 25.55 -13.80
N SER A 132 5.41 25.97 -14.54
CA SER A 132 5.66 27.38 -14.88
C SER A 132 5.12 27.65 -16.26
#